data_AF-A0A6L5K4V6-F1
#
_entry.id   AF-A0A6L5K4V6-F1
#
_cell.length_a   1.000
_cell.length_b   1.000
_cell.length_c   1.000
_cell.angle_alpha   90.00
_cell.angle_beta   90.00
_cell.angle_gamma   90.00
#
_symmetry.space_group_name_H-M   'P 1'
#
loop_
_entity.id
_entity.type
_entity.pdbx_description
1 polymer ?
#
loop_
_entity_poly.entity_id
_entity_poly.type
_entity_poly.pdbx_seq_one_letter_code
_entity_poly.pdbx_strand_id
1 'polypeptide(L)'
;MGKCIHCGKESGLVSQFLGLCRECILKDSQAIESRILHSIHTSRLATARKNQPVTSRRHAEECREAADQAGLRNVRIGNVHLLGKEY
;
A
#
# COMPACT_ATOMS: atom_id res chain seq x y z
N MET A 1 17.67 -15.19 2.71
CA MET A 1 16.51 -15.81 3.38
C MET A 1 16.15 -14.96 4.57
N GLY A 2 14.88 -14.62 4.82
CA GLY A 2 14.48 -13.85 6.01
C GLY A 2 13.89 -14.76 7.09
N LYS A 3 13.96 -14.36 8.36
CA LYS A 3 13.37 -15.09 9.49
C LYS A 3 12.17 -14.34 10.04
N CYS A 4 11.02 -15.02 10.14
CA CYS A 4 9.82 -14.45 10.71
C CYS A 4 10.01 -14.22 12.20
N ILE A 5 9.79 -12.99 12.66
CA ILE A 5 9.88 -12.61 14.07
C ILE A 5 8.75 -13.19 14.95
N HIS A 6 7.62 -13.58 14.35
CA HIS A 6 6.44 -14.07 15.09
C HIS A 6 6.49 -15.59 15.25
N CYS A 7 6.72 -16.33 14.16
CA CYS A 7 6.74 -17.80 14.18
C CYS A 7 8.13 -18.42 14.04
N GLY A 8 9.19 -17.62 13.87
CA GLY A 8 10.57 -18.10 13.72
C GLY A 8 10.90 -18.74 12.36
N LYS A 9 9.93 -18.89 11.45
CA LYS A 9 10.10 -19.55 10.15
C LYS A 9 11.08 -18.78 9.26
N GLU A 10 12.05 -19.49 8.68
CA GLU A 10 12.93 -18.96 7.64
C GLU A 10 12.34 -19.22 6.25
N SER A 11 12.23 -18.18 5.43
CA SER A 11 11.69 -18.28 4.09
C SER A 11 12.10 -17.08 3.23
N GLY A 12 12.14 -17.27 1.91
CA GLY A 12 12.19 -16.16 0.95
C GLY A 12 10.91 -15.30 0.94
N LEU A 13 9.81 -15.80 1.52
CA LEU A 13 8.52 -15.11 1.62
C LEU A 13 8.38 -14.26 2.88
N VAL A 14 9.46 -14.09 3.66
CA VAL A 14 9.48 -13.17 4.79
C VAL A 14 9.72 -11.76 4.28
N SER A 15 8.79 -10.85 4.59
CA SER A 15 8.94 -9.43 4.24
C SER A 15 10.15 -8.84 4.95
N GLN A 16 11.10 -8.30 4.20
CA GLN A 16 12.28 -7.62 4.76
C GLN A 16 11.88 -6.37 5.58
N PHE A 17 10.78 -5.72 5.19
CA PHE A 17 10.31 -4.51 5.84
C PHE A 17 9.53 -4.81 7.14
N LEU A 18 8.64 -5.80 7.11
CA LEU A 18 7.81 -6.16 8.27
C LEU A 18 8.49 -7.16 9.21
N GLY A 19 9.47 -7.92 8.73
CA GLY A 19 10.04 -9.07 9.42
C GLY A 19 9.08 -10.25 9.56
N LEU A 20 7.91 -10.22 8.91
CA LEU A 20 6.83 -11.20 9.06
C LEU A 20 6.67 -12.05 7.80
N CYS A 21 6.32 -13.33 7.95
CA CYS A 21 5.98 -14.21 6.84
C CYS A 21 4.51 -14.05 6.43
N ARG A 22 4.21 -14.39 5.16
CA ARG A 22 2.85 -14.39 4.61
C ARG A 22 1.83 -15.12 5.48
N GLU A 23 2.20 -16.26 6.05
CA GLU A 23 1.28 -17.09 6.84
C GLU A 23 0.83 -16.37 8.13
N CYS A 24 1.74 -15.73 8.85
CA CYS A 24 1.39 -14.97 10.05
C CYS A 24 0.54 -13.75 9.71
N ILE A 25 0.87 -13.04 8.62
CA ILE A 25 0.09 -11.88 8.16
C ILE A 25 -1.38 -12.23 7.90
N LEU A 26 -1.64 -13.43 7.36
CA LEU A 26 -2.99 -13.85 6.99
C LEU A 26 -3.75 -14.55 8.12
N LYS A 27 -3.06 -15.29 9.01
CA LYS A 27 -3.72 -16.14 10.02
C LYS A 27 -3.88 -15.48 11.38
N ASP A 28 -2.99 -14.57 11.74
CA ASP A 28 -2.92 -14.01 13.09
C ASP A 28 -2.77 -12.50 13.06
N SER A 29 -3.69 -11.84 12.37
CA SER A 29 -3.67 -10.39 12.17
C SER A 29 -3.76 -9.61 13.48
N GLN A 30 -4.42 -10.17 14.50
CA GLN A 30 -4.66 -9.50 15.78
C GLN A 30 -3.41 -9.52 16.68
N ALA A 31 -2.66 -10.64 16.74
CA ALA A 31 -1.45 -10.71 17.55
C ALA A 31 -0.29 -9.87 16.98
N ILE A 32 -0.27 -9.65 15.67
CA ILE A 32 0.79 -8.90 14.97
C ILE A 32 0.36 -7.48 14.57
N GLU A 33 -0.87 -7.08 14.90
CA GLU A 33 -1.48 -5.81 14.49
C GLU A 33 -0.61 -4.62 14.89
N SER A 34 -0.15 -4.59 16.15
CA SER A 34 0.70 -3.53 16.68
C SER A 34 2.00 -3.37 15.90
N ARG A 35 2.61 -4.47 15.43
CA ARG A 35 3.81 -4.43 14.58
C ARG A 35 3.51 -4.00 13.16
N ILE A 36 2.42 -4.49 12.57
CA ILE A 36 2.00 -4.06 11.23
C ILE A 36 1.73 -2.55 11.26
N LEU A 37 0.99 -2.07 12.25
CA LEU A 37 0.70 -0.65 12.45
C LEU A 37 1.99 0.16 12.68
N HIS A 38 2.90 -0.30 13.54
CA HIS A 38 4.16 0.41 13.79
C HIS A 38 5.04 0.50 12.54
N SER A 39 5.18 -0.59 11.77
CA SER A 39 5.92 -0.61 10.51
C SER A 39 5.24 0.25 9.43
N ILE A 40 3.91 0.23 9.34
CA ILE A 40 3.17 1.11 8.43
C ILE A 40 3.33 2.58 8.85
N HIS A 41 3.24 2.89 10.15
CA HIS A 41 3.42 4.26 10.67
C HIS A 41 4.83 4.79 10.41
N THR A 42 5.87 3.99 10.62
CA THR A 42 7.26 4.37 10.35
C THR A 42 7.55 4.51 8.85
N SER A 43 6.98 3.66 8.00
CA SER A 43 6.98 3.87 6.54
C SER A 43 6.24 5.13 6.12
N ARG A 44 5.08 5.40 6.72
CA ARG A 44 4.28 6.62 6.47
C ARG A 44 4.96 7.89 6.99
N LEU A 45 5.87 7.79 7.96
CA LEU A 45 6.69 8.91 8.41
C LEU A 45 7.82 9.25 7.42
N ALA A 46 8.27 8.32 6.59
CA ALA A 46 9.22 8.61 5.51
C ALA A 46 8.54 9.32 4.32
N THR A 47 7.25 9.09 4.10
CA THR A 47 6.44 9.89 3.17
C THR A 47 5.57 10.85 3.96
N ALA A 48 6.16 11.92 4.48
CA ALA A 48 5.42 13.07 4.98
C ALA A 48 4.60 13.72 3.85
N ARG A 49 3.50 13.06 3.45
CA ARG A 49 2.39 13.61 2.68
C ARG A 49 1.46 14.36 3.65
N LYS A 50 2.04 15.10 4.60
CA LYS A 50 1.31 16.04 5.44
C LYS A 50 1.09 17.27 4.55
N ASN A 51 -0.14 17.43 4.07
CA ASN A 51 -0.67 18.59 3.31
C ASN A 51 -0.67 18.52 1.78
N GLN A 52 -0.49 17.36 1.14
CA GLN A 52 -0.87 17.29 -0.27
C GLN A 52 -2.37 16.98 -0.39
N PRO A 53 -3.11 17.71 -1.23
CA PRO A 53 -4.49 17.37 -1.50
C PRO A 53 -4.55 15.93 -1.99
N VAL A 54 -5.58 15.19 -1.56
CA VAL A 54 -5.89 13.89 -2.13
C VAL A 54 -6.17 14.09 -3.63
N THR A 55 -5.75 13.14 -4.46
CA THR A 55 -5.98 13.22 -5.91
C THR A 55 -7.47 13.40 -6.18
N SER A 56 -7.82 14.46 -6.90
CA SER A 56 -9.21 14.75 -7.26
C SER A 56 -9.73 13.70 -8.24
N ARG A 57 -11.04 13.44 -8.19
CA ARG A 57 -11.68 12.54 -9.16
C ARG A 57 -11.46 13.00 -10.59
N ARG A 58 -11.61 14.31 -10.82
CA ARG A 58 -11.38 14.96 -12.12
C ARG A 58 -9.95 14.73 -12.62
N HIS A 59 -8.94 14.97 -11.78
CA HIS A 59 -7.54 14.78 -12.16
C HIS A 59 -7.24 13.31 -12.51
N ALA A 60 -7.81 12.36 -11.76
CA ALA A 60 -7.67 10.94 -12.08
C ALA A 60 -8.31 10.57 -13.43
N GLU A 61 -9.45 11.17 -13.77
CA GLU A 61 -10.13 10.99 -15.06
C GLU A 61 -9.33 11.61 -16.21
N GLU A 62 -8.81 12.83 -16.06
CA GLU A 62 -7.95 13.50 -17.05
C GLU A 62 -6.69 12.65 -17.37
N CYS A 63 -6.03 12.10 -16.35
CA CYS A 63 -4.89 11.20 -16.55
C CYS A 63 -5.29 9.90 -17.26
N ARG A 64 -6.47 9.36 -16.98
CA ARG A 64 -6.96 8.16 -17.65
C ARG A 64 -7.19 8.42 -19.13
N GLU A 65 -7.82 9.54 -19.48
CA GLU A 65 -8.05 9.91 -20.88
C GLU A 65 -6.74 10.09 -21.64
N ALA A 66 -5.76 10.77 -21.04
CA ALA A 66 -4.43 10.92 -21.63
C ALA A 66 -3.73 9.56 -21.86
N ALA A 67 -3.88 8.63 -20.90
CA ALA A 67 -3.35 7.27 -21.01
C ALA A 67 -4.05 6.45 -22.12
N ASP A 68 -5.38 6.58 -22.24
CA ASP A 68 -6.16 5.94 -23.31
C ASP A 68 -5.76 6.51 -24.68
N GLN A 69 -5.56 7.83 -24.80
CA GLN A 69 -5.07 8.49 -26.02
C GLN A 69 -3.64 8.07 -26.39
N ALA A 70 -2.79 7.80 -25.40
CA ALA A 70 -1.46 7.24 -25.61
C ALA A 70 -1.48 5.75 -26.06
N GLY A 71 -2.66 5.14 -26.19
CA GLY A 71 -2.83 3.78 -26.68
C GLY A 71 -2.70 2.69 -25.61
N LEU A 72 -2.76 3.06 -24.32
CA LEU A 72 -2.77 2.07 -23.24
C LEU A 72 -4.11 1.34 -23.21
N ARG A 73 -4.07 0.00 -23.18
CA ARG A 73 -5.26 -0.86 -23.36
C ARG A 73 -5.97 -1.25 -22.08
N ASN A 74 -5.31 -1.14 -20.92
CA ASN A 74 -5.80 -1.62 -19.63
C ASN A 74 -5.66 -0.55 -18.55
N VAL A 75 -6.23 0.62 -18.81
CA VAL A 75 -6.22 1.75 -17.86
C VAL A 75 -7.52 1.74 -17.05
N ARG A 76 -7.40 1.65 -15.72
CA ARG A 76 -8.54 1.68 -14.80
C ARG A 76 -8.19 2.50 -13.57
N ILE A 77 -9.13 3.32 -13.12
CA ILE A 77 -8.99 4.05 -11.86
C ILE A 77 -9.44 3.12 -10.73
N GLY A 78 -8.49 2.66 -9.92
CA GLY A 78 -8.74 1.85 -8.72
C GLY A 78 -9.02 2.71 -7.49
N ASN A 79 -9.51 2.09 -6.41
CA ASN A 79 -9.73 2.73 -5.11
C ASN A 79 -10.49 4.08 -5.21
N VAL A 80 -11.52 4.11 -6.06
CA VAL A 80 -12.26 5.34 -6.40
C VAL A 80 -12.85 6.03 -5.16
N HIS A 81 -13.15 5.28 -4.10
CA HIS A 81 -13.64 5.80 -2.83
C HIS A 81 -12.61 6.63 -2.04
N LEU A 82 -11.32 6.59 -2.42
CA LEU A 82 -10.25 7.39 -1.81
C LEU A 82 -10.01 8.73 -2.55
N LEU A 83 -10.67 8.95 -3.70
CA LEU A 83 -10.47 10.16 -4.50
C LEU A 83 -11.19 11.37 -3.88
N GLY A 84 -10.52 12.53 -3.92
CA GLY A 84 -11.03 13.79 -3.42
C GLY A 84 -12.07 14.44 -4.34
N LYS A 85 -12.85 15.36 -3.75
CA LYS A 85 -13.79 16.22 -4.49
C LYS A 85 -13.13 17.49 -5.04
N GLU A 86 -12.05 17.94 -4.41
CA GLU A 86 -11.36 19.20 -4.69
C GLU A 86 -10.20 19.00 -5.66
N TYR A 87 -9.89 20.00 -6.49
CA TYR A 87 -8.77 20.05 -7.43
C TYR A 87 -7.69 21.00 -6.90
#